data_AF-A0A453BSA2-F1
#
_entry.id   AF-A0A453BSA2-F1
#
_cell.length_a   1.000
_cell.length_b   1.000
_cell.length_c   1.000
_cell.angle_alpha   90.00
_cell.angle_beta   90.00
_cell.angle_gamma   90.00
#
_symmetry.space_group_name_H-M   'P 1'
#
loop_
_entity.id
_entity.type
_entity.pdbx_description
1 polymer ?
#
loop_
_entity_poly.entity_id
_entity_poly.type
_entity_poly.pdbx_seq_one_letter_code
_entity_poly.pdbx_strand_id
1 'polypeptide(L)'
;QKEHWVGLFFYTELLQTFYLLRVCDYKAASKHVERLDTAVKNEMERGHRIKELGTELSAVEGTLAQTMLKERERVALAHKQGQLRAQLQALCGYDTLKDVLDYGDKLLLAPPPMHGEWLPRTAVFVLVDLMVVMVSRPKGIFKECGKRIHSGLQLIHGMCC
;
A
#
# COMPACT_ATOMS: atom_id res chain seq x y z
N GLN A 1 2.38 -17.89 9.39
CA GLN A 1 2.03 -18.28 7.99
C GLN A 1 1.12 -17.28 7.26
N LYS A 2 0.24 -16.50 7.93
CA LYS A 2 -0.62 -15.48 7.28
C LYS A 2 0.10 -14.17 6.86
N GLU A 3 1.34 -13.97 7.31
CA GLU A 3 2.12 -12.74 7.07
C GLU A 3 2.71 -12.61 5.66
N HIS A 4 2.56 -13.63 4.81
CA HIS A 4 3.13 -13.58 3.46
C HIS A 4 2.31 -12.73 2.48
N TRP A 5 1.03 -12.46 2.77
CA TRP A 5 0.15 -11.78 1.81
C TRP A 5 -0.59 -10.62 2.45
N VAL A 6 -0.21 -9.41 2.04
CA VAL A 6 -0.68 -8.18 2.65
C VAL A 6 -2.19 -8.00 2.50
N GLY A 7 -2.78 -8.29 1.33
CA GLY A 7 -4.22 -8.17 1.15
C GLY A 7 -5.01 -9.13 2.04
N LEU A 8 -4.59 -10.40 2.14
CA LEU A 8 -5.25 -11.38 3.02
C LEU A 8 -5.07 -11.05 4.50
N PHE A 9 -3.93 -10.47 4.87
CA PHE A 9 -3.73 -9.92 6.21
C PHE A 9 -4.77 -8.84 6.50
N PHE A 10 -4.90 -7.82 5.64
CA PHE A 10 -5.90 -6.77 5.82
C PHE A 10 -7.31 -7.34 5.88
N TYR A 11 -7.68 -8.22 4.94
CA TYR A 11 -8.99 -8.85 4.92
C TYR A 11 -9.33 -9.55 6.24
N THR A 12 -8.40 -10.38 6.73
CA THR A 12 -8.61 -11.17 7.95
C THR A 12 -8.72 -10.29 9.18
N GLU A 13 -7.81 -9.32 9.33
CA GLU A 13 -7.78 -8.44 10.50
C GLU A 13 -8.98 -7.47 10.49
N LEU A 14 -9.43 -7.00 9.32
CA LEU A 14 -10.65 -6.21 9.19
C LEU A 14 -11.87 -7.02 9.63
N LEU A 15 -12.03 -8.26 9.15
CA LEU A 15 -13.14 -9.14 9.54
C LEU A 15 -13.18 -9.39 11.06
N GLN A 16 -12.02 -9.70 11.65
CA GLN A 16 -11.89 -9.91 13.09
C GLN A 16 -12.26 -8.64 13.86
N THR A 17 -11.76 -7.48 13.41
CA THR A 17 -12.04 -6.19 14.05
C THR A 17 -13.53 -5.85 13.98
N PHE A 18 -14.18 -6.02 12.83
CA PHE A 18 -15.61 -5.78 12.67
C PHE A 18 -16.44 -6.66 13.61
N TYR A 19 -16.12 -7.95 13.69
CA TYR A 19 -16.80 -8.87 14.60
C TYR A 19 -16.65 -8.42 16.07
N LEU A 20 -15.42 -8.10 16.50
CA LEU A 20 -15.14 -7.68 17.88
C LEU A 20 -15.81 -6.35 18.24
N LEU A 21 -15.82 -5.39 17.31
CA LEU A 21 -16.56 -4.14 17.46
C LEU A 21 -18.08 -4.39 17.62
N ARG A 22 -18.64 -5.32 16.84
CA ARG A 22 -20.07 -5.66 16.91
C ARG A 22 -20.46 -6.29 18.25
N VAL A 23 -19.59 -7.10 18.85
CA VAL A 23 -19.82 -7.68 20.18
C VAL A 23 -19.31 -6.79 21.32
N CYS A 24 -18.93 -5.54 21.02
CA CYS A 24 -18.42 -4.56 21.98
C CYS A 24 -17.14 -4.98 22.73
N ASP A 25 -16.35 -5.92 22.21
CA ASP A 25 -15.03 -6.25 22.76
C ASP A 25 -13.96 -5.27 22.24
N TYR A 26 -14.01 -4.05 22.75
CA TYR A 26 -13.09 -2.97 22.37
C TYR A 26 -11.63 -3.26 22.75
N LYS A 27 -11.40 -4.10 23.76
CA LYS A 27 -10.05 -4.45 24.22
C LYS A 27 -9.36 -5.37 23.22
N ALA A 28 -10.07 -6.40 22.74
CA ALA A 28 -9.56 -7.26 21.68
C ALA A 28 -9.48 -6.49 20.36
N ALA A 29 -10.52 -5.71 20.01
CA ALA A 29 -10.53 -4.92 18.78
C ALA A 29 -9.34 -3.95 18.70
N SER A 30 -8.97 -3.28 19.80
CA SER A 30 -7.82 -2.36 19.85
C SER A 30 -6.52 -3.03 19.36
N LYS A 31 -6.28 -4.29 19.72
CA LYS A 31 -5.07 -5.02 19.30
C LYS A 31 -5.04 -5.28 17.79
N HIS A 32 -6.18 -5.64 17.21
CA HIS A 32 -6.28 -5.85 15.77
C HIS A 32 -6.16 -4.53 15.01
N VAL A 33 -6.77 -3.45 15.53
CA VAL A 33 -6.63 -2.10 14.98
C VAL A 33 -5.18 -1.61 15.01
N GLU A 34 -4.43 -1.85 16.09
CA GLU A 34 -3.01 -1.47 16.16
C GLU A 34 -2.16 -2.19 15.10
N ARG A 35 -2.46 -3.48 14.84
CA ARG A 35 -1.80 -4.26 13.79
C ARG A 35 -2.16 -3.75 12.40
N LEU A 36 -3.44 -3.42 12.17
CA LEU A 36 -3.92 -2.80 10.94
C LEU A 36 -3.25 -1.43 10.70
N ASP A 37 -3.22 -0.55 11.69
CA ASP A 37 -2.63 0.80 11.58
C ASP A 37 -1.12 0.73 11.26
N THR A 38 -0.40 -0.19 11.90
CA THR A 38 1.01 -0.44 11.60
C THR A 38 1.20 -0.95 10.18
N ALA A 39 0.36 -1.88 9.72
CA ALA A 39 0.44 -2.39 8.36
C ALA A 39 0.11 -1.33 7.30
N VAL A 40 -0.87 -0.44 7.55
CA VAL A 40 -1.17 0.69 6.65
C VAL A 40 0.05 1.58 6.49
N LYS A 41 0.70 1.97 7.59
CA LYS A 41 1.91 2.81 7.55
C LYS A 41 3.03 2.17 6.74
N ASN A 42 3.33 0.90 7.00
CA ASN A 42 4.35 0.16 6.26
C ASN A 42 4.02 0.07 4.76
N GLU A 43 2.75 -0.13 4.41
CA GLU A 43 2.30 -0.16 3.02
C GLU A 43 2.35 1.20 2.33
N MET A 44 2.05 2.29 3.06
CA MET A 44 2.21 3.64 2.54
C MET A 44 3.67 3.95 2.24
N GLU A 45 4.57 3.65 3.17
CA GLU A 45 6.03 3.81 2.98
C GLU A 45 6.53 2.97 1.79
N ARG A 46 6.07 1.72 1.68
CA ARG A 46 6.39 0.85 0.54
C ARG A 46 5.88 1.44 -0.78
N GLY A 47 4.65 1.93 -0.80
CA GLY A 47 4.06 2.58 -1.98
C GLY A 47 4.82 3.85 -2.40
N HIS A 48 5.25 4.68 -1.45
CA HIS A 48 6.09 5.85 -1.72
C HIS A 48 7.40 5.45 -2.38
N ARG A 49 8.09 4.44 -1.82
CA ARG A 49 9.37 3.96 -2.36
C ARG A 49 9.25 3.38 -3.76
N ILE A 50 8.16 2.65 -4.03
CA ILE A 50 7.85 2.13 -5.37
C ILE A 50 7.63 3.27 -6.37
N LYS A 51 6.88 4.30 -5.96
CA LYS A 51 6.64 5.48 -6.80
C LYS A 51 7.94 6.22 -7.12
N GLU A 52 8.79 6.44 -6.13
CA GLU A 52 10.11 7.07 -6.31
C GLU A 52 10.98 6.30 -7.32
N LEU A 53 11.14 4.99 -7.11
CA LEU A 53 11.88 4.13 -8.04
C LEU A 53 11.27 4.12 -9.45
N GLY A 54 9.94 4.15 -9.57
CA GLY A 54 9.24 4.24 -10.85
C GLY A 54 9.49 5.56 -11.57
N THR A 55 9.52 6.68 -10.85
CA THR A 55 9.87 8.00 -11.43
C THR A 55 11.32 8.06 -11.88
N GLU A 56 12.24 7.48 -11.09
CA GLU A 56 13.65 7.42 -11.45
C GLU A 56 13.89 6.54 -12.67
N LEU A 57 13.23 5.37 -12.74
CA LEU A 57 13.29 4.49 -13.89
C LEU A 57 12.77 5.20 -15.16
N SER A 58 11.64 5.91 -15.06
CA SER A 58 11.07 6.67 -16.18
C SER A 58 12.01 7.77 -16.68
N ALA A 59 12.72 8.45 -15.76
CA ALA A 59 13.72 9.46 -16.12
C ALA A 59 14.95 8.85 -16.82
N VAL A 60 15.43 7.70 -16.35
CA VAL A 60 16.53 6.95 -16.97
C VAL A 60 16.14 6.47 -18.37
N GLU A 61 14.93 5.94 -18.53
CA GLU A 61 14.40 5.50 -19.83
C GLU A 61 14.22 6.67 -20.81
N GLY A 62 13.71 7.81 -20.34
CA GLY A 62 13.61 9.03 -21.14
C GLY A 62 14.98 9.56 -21.58
N THR A 63 16.01 9.41 -20.74
CA THR A 63 17.39 9.78 -21.09
C THR A 63 17.98 8.82 -22.11
N LEU A 64 17.80 7.50 -21.91
CA LEU A 64 18.26 6.45 -22.84
C LEU A 64 17.63 6.56 -24.24
N ALA A 65 16.40 7.09 -24.34
CA ALA A 65 15.73 7.33 -25.61
C ALA A 65 16.37 8.46 -26.43
N GLN A 66 17.22 9.30 -25.83
CA GLN A 66 17.93 10.37 -26.54
C GLN A 66 19.07 9.82 -27.40
N THR A 67 19.13 10.26 -28.65
CA THR A 67 20.03 9.73 -29.67
C THR A 67 21.49 10.22 -29.54
N MET A 68 21.75 11.26 -28.75
CA MET A 68 23.06 11.92 -28.61
C MET A 68 23.88 11.52 -27.37
N LEU A 69 23.70 10.31 -26.84
CA LEU A 69 24.47 9.84 -25.68
C LEU A 69 25.81 9.22 -26.09
N LYS A 70 26.85 9.48 -25.29
CA LYS A 70 28.13 8.77 -25.43
C LYS A 70 27.95 7.31 -25.05
N GLU A 71 28.66 6.40 -25.73
CA GLU A 71 28.53 4.95 -25.50
C GLU A 71 28.76 4.56 -24.02
N ARG A 72 29.73 5.20 -23.36
CA ARG A 72 30.00 4.99 -21.92
C ARG A 72 28.83 5.40 -21.02
N GLU A 73 28.14 6.49 -21.36
CA GLU A 73 26.96 6.97 -20.61
C GLU A 73 25.77 6.05 -20.84
N ARG A 74 25.59 5.57 -22.08
CA ARG A 74 24.55 4.60 -22.43
C ARG A 74 24.69 3.30 -21.64
N VAL A 75 25.90 2.73 -21.56
CA VAL A 75 26.16 1.50 -20.78
C VAL A 75 25.89 1.71 -19.29
N ALA A 76 26.34 2.84 -18.72
CA ALA A 76 26.09 3.16 -17.31
C ALA A 76 24.59 3.31 -16.99
N LEU A 77 23.83 3.98 -17.87
CA LEU A 77 22.39 4.15 -17.74
C LEU A 77 21.63 2.83 -17.89
N ALA A 78 22.04 1.97 -18.83
CA ALA A 78 21.44 0.63 -19.00
C ALA A 78 21.66 -0.26 -17.77
N HIS A 79 22.84 -0.18 -17.14
CA HIS A 79 23.11 -0.88 -15.88
C HIS A 79 22.20 -0.36 -14.75
N LYS A 80 22.08 0.97 -14.62
CA LYS A 80 21.20 1.61 -13.62
C LYS A 80 19.73 1.21 -13.83
N GLN A 81 19.27 1.15 -15.07
CA GLN A 81 17.92 0.68 -15.42
C GLN A 81 17.67 -0.75 -14.91
N GLY A 82 18.63 -1.66 -15.14
CA GLY A 82 18.55 -3.04 -14.64
C GLY A 82 18.47 -3.11 -13.12
N GLN A 83 19.27 -2.31 -12.42
CA GLN A 83 19.28 -2.25 -10.96
C GLN A 83 17.95 -1.72 -10.39
N LEU A 84 17.37 -0.68 -11.00
CA LEU A 84 16.08 -0.13 -10.59
C LEU A 84 14.94 -1.12 -10.81
N ARG A 85 14.93 -1.83 -11.95
CA ARG A 85 13.95 -2.89 -12.23
C ARG A 85 14.03 -4.04 -11.23
N ALA A 86 15.24 -4.49 -10.89
CA ALA A 86 15.44 -5.54 -9.89
C ALA A 86 14.94 -5.12 -8.50
N GLN A 87 15.18 -3.86 -8.09
CA GLN A 87 14.66 -3.32 -6.82
C GLN A 87 13.14 -3.24 -6.81
N LEU A 88 12.53 -2.79 -7.91
CA LEU A 88 11.07 -2.76 -8.05
C LEU A 88 10.47 -4.17 -7.99
N GLN A 89 11.07 -5.15 -8.66
CA GLN A 89 10.61 -6.53 -8.64
C GLN A 89 10.67 -7.12 -7.22
N ALA A 90 11.77 -6.87 -6.49
CA ALA A 90 11.92 -7.31 -5.10
C ALA A 90 10.89 -6.68 -4.14
N LEU A 91 10.52 -5.41 -4.36
CA LEU A 91 9.57 -4.69 -3.49
C LEU A 91 8.10 -5.00 -3.81
N CYS A 92 7.78 -5.18 -5.09
CA CYS A 92 6.41 -5.39 -5.54
C CYS A 92 6.02 -6.87 -5.41
N GLY A 93 6.95 -7.81 -5.59
CA GLY A 93 6.66 -9.24 -5.59
C GLY A 93 5.83 -9.71 -6.80
N TYR A 94 5.70 -8.85 -7.81
CA TYR A 94 5.04 -9.14 -9.09
C TYR A 94 6.08 -9.43 -10.16
N ASP A 95 5.78 -10.38 -11.03
CA ASP A 95 6.65 -10.78 -12.15
C ASP A 95 6.62 -9.78 -13.32
N THR A 96 5.63 -8.87 -13.40
CA THR A 96 5.43 -8.01 -14.56
C THR A 96 5.49 -6.52 -14.22
N LEU A 97 6.21 -5.74 -15.04
CA LEU A 97 6.32 -4.27 -14.94
C LEU A 97 4.95 -3.55 -15.02
N LYS A 98 3.98 -4.18 -15.70
CA LYS A 98 2.59 -3.70 -15.81
C LYS A 98 1.87 -3.73 -14.46
N ASP A 99 2.21 -4.70 -13.61
CA ASP A 99 1.62 -4.82 -12.26
C ASP A 99 2.24 -3.82 -11.28
N VAL A 100 3.47 -3.36 -11.54
CA VAL A 100 4.11 -2.26 -10.80
C VAL A 100 3.40 -0.94 -11.06
N LEU A 101 2.88 -0.72 -12.27
CA LEU A 101 2.08 0.46 -12.62
C LEU A 101 0.66 0.41 -12.02
N ASP A 102 0.09 -0.79 -11.86
CA ASP A 102 -1.24 -1.03 -11.25
C ASP A 102 -1.17 -1.23 -9.72
N TYR A 103 0.05 -1.18 -9.15
CA TYR A 103 0.33 -1.36 -7.72
C TYR A 103 -0.38 -0.32 -6.83
N GLY A 104 -0.73 0.84 -7.41
CA GLY A 104 -1.35 1.96 -6.71
C GLY A 104 -2.66 1.59 -6.04
N ASP A 105 -3.52 0.82 -6.70
CA ASP A 105 -4.92 0.71 -6.30
C ASP A 105 -5.29 -0.67 -5.73
N LYS A 106 -4.47 -1.70 -5.95
CA LYS A 106 -4.85 -3.09 -5.67
C LYS A 106 -3.98 -3.72 -4.58
N LEU A 107 -4.64 -4.25 -3.55
CA LEU A 107 -4.06 -5.16 -2.56
C LEU A 107 -4.47 -6.59 -2.90
N LEU A 108 -3.58 -7.35 -3.54
CA LEU A 108 -3.82 -8.76 -3.82
C LEU A 108 -3.97 -9.57 -2.53
N LEU A 109 -4.99 -10.42 -2.50
CA LEU A 109 -5.23 -11.29 -1.36
C LEU A 109 -4.17 -12.39 -1.26
N ALA A 110 -3.85 -13.08 -2.36
CA ALA A 110 -2.91 -14.20 -2.36
C ALA A 110 -2.43 -14.56 -3.79
N PRO A 111 -1.35 -15.35 -3.91
CA PRO A 111 -0.87 -15.89 -5.16
C PRO A 111 -1.82 -16.96 -5.72
N PRO A 112 -1.56 -17.44 -6.95
CA PRO A 112 -2.13 -18.71 -7.45
C PRO A 112 -2.30 -19.77 -6.36
N PRO A 113 -3.47 -20.44 -6.21
CA PRO A 113 -4.65 -20.44 -7.08
C PRO A 113 -5.79 -19.48 -6.66
N MET A 114 -5.64 -18.63 -5.62
CA MET A 114 -6.67 -17.65 -5.21
C MET A 114 -6.71 -16.41 -6.15
N HIS A 115 -6.52 -16.66 -7.45
CA HIS A 115 -6.29 -15.65 -8.46
C HIS A 115 -7.44 -14.67 -8.62
N GLY A 116 -7.12 -13.37 -8.57
CA GLY A 116 -7.99 -12.30 -9.06
C GLY A 116 -8.78 -11.56 -8.00
N GLU A 117 -8.79 -12.01 -6.74
CA GLU A 117 -9.40 -11.26 -5.65
C GLU A 117 -8.40 -10.23 -5.08
N TRP A 118 -8.81 -8.96 -5.13
CA TRP A 118 -8.04 -7.83 -4.65
C TRP A 118 -8.94 -6.89 -3.88
N LEU A 119 -8.36 -6.20 -2.91
CA LEU A 119 -9.03 -5.12 -2.19
C LEU A 119 -8.57 -3.78 -2.74
N PRO A 120 -9.46 -2.79 -2.88
CA PRO A 120 -9.06 -1.43 -3.17
C PRO A 120 -8.23 -0.88 -2.01
N ARG A 121 -6.94 -0.57 -2.26
CA ARG A 121 -5.98 -0.15 -1.23
C ARG A 121 -6.49 1.05 -0.43
N THR A 122 -6.97 2.07 -1.13
CA THR A 122 -7.49 3.30 -0.52
C THR A 122 -8.70 3.02 0.36
N ALA A 123 -9.63 2.18 -0.09
CA ALA A 123 -10.80 1.82 0.71
C ALA A 123 -10.40 1.10 1.99
N VAL A 124 -9.43 0.19 1.92
CA VAL A 124 -8.87 -0.48 3.10
C VAL A 124 -8.28 0.52 4.08
N PHE A 125 -7.48 1.48 3.61
CA PHE A 125 -6.86 2.48 4.49
C PHE A 125 -7.90 3.35 5.20
N VAL A 126 -8.93 3.79 4.48
CA VAL A 126 -10.07 4.54 5.05
C VAL A 126 -10.81 3.71 6.09
N LEU A 127 -11.05 2.42 5.83
CA LEU A 127 -11.71 1.53 6.79
C LEU A 127 -10.87 1.35 8.06
N VAL A 128 -9.56 1.26 7.94
CA VAL A 128 -8.67 1.20 9.10
C VAL A 128 -8.74 2.50 9.91
N ASP A 129 -8.70 3.67 9.26
CA ASP A 129 -8.87 4.96 9.93
C ASP A 129 -10.22 5.03 10.68
N LEU A 130 -11.31 4.54 10.07
CA LEU A 130 -12.61 4.46 10.72
C LEU A 130 -12.59 3.53 11.94
N MET A 131 -11.97 2.35 11.84
CA MET A 131 -11.86 1.42 12.97
C MET A 131 -11.06 2.01 14.12
N VAL A 132 -9.96 2.74 13.83
CA VAL A 132 -9.20 3.51 14.83
C VAL A 132 -10.12 4.49 15.57
N VAL A 133 -10.98 5.20 14.86
CA VAL A 133 -11.96 6.09 15.48
C VAL A 133 -12.95 5.32 16.36
N MET A 134 -13.50 4.22 15.86
CA MET A 134 -14.48 3.41 16.59
C MET A 134 -13.93 2.87 17.91
N VAL A 135 -12.68 2.38 17.95
CA VAL A 135 -12.05 1.90 19.20
C VAL A 135 -11.58 3.03 20.12
N SER A 136 -11.35 4.23 19.59
CA SER A 136 -10.88 5.40 20.37
C SER A 136 -12.02 6.20 20.99
N ARG A 137 -13.24 6.11 20.45
CA ARG A 137 -14.44 6.80 20.95
C ARG A 137 -14.77 6.46 22.41
N PRO A 138 -14.80 5.18 22.84
CA PRO A 138 -14.99 4.83 24.26
C PRO A 138 -13.90 5.38 25.18
N LYS A 139 -12.70 5.66 24.65
CA LYS A 139 -11.55 6.19 25.41
C LYS A 139 -11.56 7.73 25.55
N GLY A 140 -12.49 8.42 24.90
CA GLY A 140 -12.60 9.89 24.95
C GLY A 140 -11.56 10.67 24.13
N ILE A 141 -10.84 10.02 23.21
CA ILE A 141 -9.74 10.63 22.44
C ILE A 141 -10.28 11.30 21.17
N PHE A 142 -11.06 12.36 21.31
CA PHE A 142 -11.81 12.96 20.19
C PHE A 142 -10.96 13.76 19.19
N LYS A 143 -9.86 14.37 19.63
CA LYS A 143 -9.00 15.20 18.78
C LYS A 143 -8.30 14.38 17.67
N GLU A 144 -7.84 13.18 18.01
CA GLU A 144 -7.22 12.26 17.04
C GLU A 144 -8.28 11.62 16.13
N CYS A 145 -9.50 11.41 16.62
CA CYS A 145 -10.60 10.93 15.78
C CYS A 145 -10.90 11.89 14.62
N GLY A 146 -10.92 13.19 14.89
CA GLY A 146 -11.16 14.20 13.85
C GLY A 146 -10.11 14.20 12.75
N LYS A 147 -8.82 14.09 13.12
CA LYS A 147 -7.72 14.00 12.16
C LYS A 147 -7.82 12.76 11.26
N ARG A 148 -8.18 11.62 11.84
CA ARG A 148 -8.35 10.34 11.12
C ARG A 148 -9.51 10.37 10.13
N ILE A 149 -10.65 10.95 10.51
CA ILE A 149 -11.78 11.15 9.60
C ILE A 149 -11.36 12.06 8.44
N HIS A 150 -10.64 13.15 8.74
CA HIS A 150 -10.18 14.07 7.70
C HIS A 150 -9.17 13.41 6.75
N SER A 151 -8.21 12.65 7.28
CA SER A 151 -7.28 11.81 6.51
C SER A 151 -8.02 10.88 5.55
N GLY A 152 -8.99 10.11 6.06
CA GLY A 152 -9.80 9.21 5.23
C GLY A 152 -10.58 9.95 4.12
N LEU A 153 -11.16 11.12 4.43
CA LEU A 153 -11.85 11.94 3.43
C LEU A 153 -10.90 12.48 2.36
N GLN A 154 -9.68 12.91 2.73
CA GLN A 154 -8.67 13.36 1.76
C GLN A 154 -8.26 12.23 0.82
N LEU A 155 -8.09 11.02 1.35
CA LEU A 155 -7.79 9.83 0.54
C LEU A 155 -8.89 9.54 -0.48
N ILE A 156 -10.17 9.67 -0.10
CA ILE A 156 -11.30 9.48 -1.03
C ILE A 156 -11.32 10.59 -2.09
N HIS A 157 -11.23 11.86 -1.69
CA HIS A 157 -11.31 12.97 -2.64
C HIS A 157 -10.13 13.04 -3.62
N GLY A 158 -8.96 12.54 -3.22
CA GLY A 158 -7.82 12.37 -4.11
C GLY A 158 -8.02 11.36 -5.25
N MET A 159 -9.10 10.56 -5.23
CA MET A 159 -9.44 9.58 -6.27
C MET A 159 -10.35 10.12 -7.39
N CYS A 160 -10.95 11.30 -7.22
CA CYS A 160 -11.96 11.86 -8.17
C CYS A 160 -11.39 12.84 -9.21
N CYS A 161 -10.06 12.90 -9.40
CA CYS A 161 -9.42 13.80 -10.36
C CYS A 161 -8.62 13.02 -11.41
#